data_AF-A0A7X4JC87-F1
#
_entry.id   AF-A0A7X4JC87-F1
#
_cell.length_a   1.000
_cell.length_b   1.000
_cell.length_c   1.000
_cell.angle_alpha   90.00
_cell.angle_beta   90.00
_cell.angle_gamma   90.00
#
_symmetry.space_group_name_H-M   'P 1'
#
loop_
_entity.id
_entity.type
_entity.pdbx_description
1 polymer ?
#
loop_
_entity_poly.entity_id
_entity_poly.type
_entity_poly.pdbx_seq_one_letter_code
_entity_poly.pdbx_strand_id
1 'polypeptide(L)' 'RGWIDHRRIVVIWREIEGWQKADLERDKKFVAEQRLTGGADEIFVNGDSFIPNARALEPVFKARMFAGVEA' A
#
# COMPACT_ATOMS: atom_id res chain seq x y z
N ARG A 1 -4.09 -8.03 -5.31
CA ARG A 1 -2.78 -8.32 -5.93
C ARG A 1 -2.97 -8.34 -7.44
N GLY A 2 -1.97 -7.94 -8.23
CA GLY A 2 -2.01 -7.99 -9.69
C GLY A 2 -0.62 -8.06 -10.30
N TRP A 3 -0.54 -7.99 -11.62
CA TRP A 3 0.70 -7.92 -12.39
C TRP A 3 0.67 -6.71 -13.32
N ILE A 4 1.81 -6.05 -13.50
CA ILE A 4 2.05 -5.07 -14.58
C ILE A 4 3.39 -5.44 -15.20
N ASP A 5 3.39 -5.74 -16.50
CA ASP A 5 4.53 -6.32 -17.20
C ASP A 5 4.98 -7.62 -16.50
N HIS A 6 6.25 -7.70 -16.11
CA HIS A 6 6.84 -8.77 -15.31
C HIS A 6 6.77 -8.53 -13.78
N ARG A 7 6.27 -7.37 -13.32
CA ARG A 7 6.24 -6.97 -11.91
C ARG A 7 4.93 -7.39 -11.25
N ARG A 8 5.03 -8.01 -10.07
CA ARG A 8 3.89 -8.37 -9.24
C ARG A 8 3.63 -7.27 -8.20
N ILE A 9 2.47 -6.64 -8.31
CA ILE A 9 2.09 -5.50 -7.46
C ILE A 9 1.08 -5.94 -6.40
N VAL A 10 1.34 -5.55 -5.16
CA VAL A 10 0.44 -5.70 -4.03
C VAL A 10 -0.02 -4.32 -3.59
N VAL A 11 -1.34 -4.09 -3.68
CA VAL A 11 -1.99 -2.94 -3.05
C VAL A 11 -2.73 -3.45 -1.82
N ILE A 12 -2.52 -2.78 -0.68
CA ILE A 12 -3.21 -3.03 0.59
C ILE A 12 -4.03 -1.77 0.88
N TRP A 13 -5.35 -1.88 0.75
CA TRP A 13 -6.30 -0.83 1.14
C TRP A 13 -6.98 -1.24 2.45
N ARG A 14 -7.04 -0.33 3.40
CA ARG A 14 -7.53 -0.52 4.78
C ARG A 14 -8.44 0.65 5.15
N GLU A 15 -9.36 0.45 6.09
CA GLU A 15 -9.85 1.57 6.90
C GLU A 15 -8.83 1.83 8.02
N ILE A 16 -8.46 3.09 8.22
CA ILE A 16 -7.40 3.53 9.16
C ILE A 16 -7.79 4.74 10.02
N GLU A 17 -9.04 5.22 9.96
CA GLU A 17 -9.49 6.32 10.81
C GLU A 17 -9.26 5.99 12.30
N GLY A 18 -8.68 6.95 13.03
CA GLY A 18 -8.35 6.82 14.46
C GLY A 18 -7.17 5.91 14.82
N TRP A 19 -6.54 5.21 13.86
CA TRP A 19 -5.46 4.25 14.14
C TRP A 19 -4.28 4.89 14.87
N GLN A 20 -3.73 4.14 15.83
CA GLN A 20 -2.54 4.54 16.60
C GLN A 20 -1.32 3.70 16.20
N LYS A 21 -0.14 4.05 16.74
CA LYS A 21 1.12 3.33 16.51
C LYS A 21 1.01 1.82 16.75
N ALA A 22 0.23 1.41 17.76
CA ALA A 22 -0.01 0.00 18.07
C ALA A 22 -0.83 -0.74 16.99
N ASP A 23 -1.71 -0.03 16.26
CA ASP A 23 -2.50 -0.60 15.17
C ASP A 23 -1.67 -0.78 13.90
N LEU A 24 -0.79 0.18 13.60
CA LEU A 24 0.22 0.06 12.53
C LEU A 24 1.21 -1.09 12.79
N GLU A 25 1.56 -1.37 14.05
CA GLU A 25 2.37 -2.53 14.44
C GLU A 25 1.60 -3.85 14.32
N ARG A 26 0.32 -3.86 14.71
CA ARG A 26 -0.59 -5.00 14.59
C ARG A 26 -0.84 -5.38 13.13
N ASP A 27 -1.08 -4.40 12.27
CA ASP A 27 -1.26 -4.51 10.82
C ASP A 27 0.00 -5.06 10.15
N LYS A 28 1.17 -4.47 10.43
CA LYS A 28 2.47 -4.98 9.98
C LYS A 28 2.65 -6.47 10.32
N LYS A 29 2.32 -6.86 11.56
CA LYS A 29 2.41 -8.24 12.02
C LYS A 29 1.46 -9.15 11.23
N PHE A 30 0.19 -8.78 11.11
CA PHE A 30 -0.81 -9.53 10.34
C PHE A 30 -0.40 -9.71 8.87
N VAL A 31 0.07 -8.65 8.22
CA VAL A 31 0.54 -8.66 6.83
C VAL A 31 1.72 -9.62 6.63
N ALA A 32 2.63 -9.71 7.60
CA ALA A 32 3.75 -10.66 7.59
C ALA A 32 3.30 -12.11 7.85
N GLU A 33 2.47 -12.34 8.87
CA GLU A 33 1.96 -13.68 9.24
C GLU A 33 1.14 -14.30 8.11
N GLN A 34 0.25 -13.53 7.49
CA GLN A 34 -0.55 -13.93 6.33
C GLN A 34 0.23 -13.84 4.99
N ARG A 35 1.51 -13.46 5.03
CA ARG A 35 2.43 -13.35 3.87
C ARG A 35 1.84 -12.52 2.72
N LEU A 36 1.10 -11.45 3.01
CA LEU A 36 0.31 -10.72 2.02
C LEU A 36 1.19 -10.00 0.96
N THR A 37 2.39 -9.61 1.34
CA THR A 37 3.43 -9.04 0.47
C THR A 37 4.45 -10.06 -0.07
N GLY A 38 4.27 -11.36 0.23
CA GLY A 38 5.24 -12.41 -0.11
C GLY A 38 5.45 -12.58 -1.62
N GLY A 39 6.67 -12.28 -2.08
CA GLY A 39 7.05 -12.30 -3.50
C GLY A 39 6.36 -11.20 -4.31
N ALA A 40 6.31 -9.98 -3.79
CA ALA A 40 5.86 -8.78 -4.49
C ALA A 40 7.07 -7.87 -4.79
N ASP A 41 7.12 -7.32 -6.00
CA ASP A 41 8.17 -6.39 -6.41
C ASP A 41 7.85 -4.96 -5.92
N GLU A 42 6.56 -4.61 -5.89
CA GLU A 42 6.07 -3.31 -5.42
C GLU A 42 4.88 -3.48 -4.48
N ILE A 43 4.93 -2.77 -3.35
CA ILE A 43 3.93 -2.78 -2.29
C ILE A 43 3.42 -1.35 -2.12
N PHE A 44 2.12 -1.13 -2.32
CA PHE A 44 1.45 0.14 -2.07
C PHE A 44 0.43 0.01 -0.95
N VAL A 45 0.39 1.00 -0.06
CA VAL A 45 -0.49 1.04 1.11
C VAL A 45 -1.16 2.41 1.18
N ASN A 46 -2.44 2.47 1.56
CA ASN A 46 -3.11 3.75 1.83
C ASN A 46 -2.76 4.28 3.23
N GLY A 47 -2.34 5.54 3.32
CA GLY A 47 -1.89 6.17 4.56
C GLY A 47 -0.65 5.54 5.20
N ASP A 48 -0.45 5.82 6.50
CA ASP A 48 0.75 5.42 7.23
C ASP A 48 0.91 3.89 7.36
N SER A 49 2.16 3.42 7.38
CA SER A 49 2.44 1.99 7.49
C SER A 49 3.84 1.70 8.07
N PHE A 50 3.95 0.59 8.80
CA PHE A 50 5.24 -0.01 9.18
C PHE A 50 5.56 -1.30 8.40
N ILE A 51 4.78 -1.62 7.35
CA ILE A 51 5.03 -2.73 6.44
C ILE A 51 6.35 -2.48 5.69
N PRO A 52 7.35 -3.38 5.75
CA PRO A 52 8.62 -3.18 5.08
C PRO A 52 8.47 -2.99 3.57
N ASN A 53 9.22 -2.05 3.00
CA ASN A 53 9.24 -1.72 1.57
C ASN A 53 7.90 -1.23 0.98
N ALA A 54 6.90 -0.93 1.82
CA ALA A 54 5.67 -0.27 1.39
C ALA A 54 5.93 1.18 0.94
N ARG A 55 5.17 1.63 -0.05
CA ARG A 55 5.11 3.01 -0.52
C ARG A 55 3.69 3.54 -0.32
N ALA A 56 3.56 4.83 0.01
CA ALA A 56 2.27 5.51 0.04
C ALA A 56 1.59 5.44 -1.33
N LEU A 57 0.29 5.13 -1.35
CA LEU A 57 -0.51 5.02 -2.57
C LEU A 57 -1.01 6.39 -3.06
N GLU A 58 -1.21 7.34 -2.14
CA GLU A 58 -1.79 8.65 -2.38
C GLU A 58 -1.06 9.48 -3.45
N PRO A 59 0.30 9.53 -3.50
CA PRO A 59 1.00 10.28 -4.54
C PRO A 59 0.74 9.69 -5.93
N VAL A 60 0.73 8.36 -6.05
CA VAL A 60 0.46 7.66 -7.32
C VAL A 60 -1.00 7.84 -7.73
N PHE A 61 -1.93 7.70 -6.79
CA PHE A 61 -3.36 7.89 -7.05
C PHE A 61 -3.67 9.32 -7.49
N LYS A 62 -3.19 10.33 -6.74
CA LYS A 62 -3.37 11.75 -7.09
C LYS A 62 -2.74 12.08 -8.45
N ALA A 63 -1.51 11.63 -8.70
CA ALA A 63 -0.85 11.86 -10.00
C ALA A 63 -1.65 11.27 -11.16
N ARG A 64 -2.28 10.08 -11.00
CA ARG A 64 -3.14 9.50 -12.04
C ARG A 64 -4.51 10.19 -12.14
N MET A 65 -5.09 10.64 -11.03
CA MET A 65 -6.38 11.33 -11.00
C MET A 65 -6.31 12.69 -11.71
N PHE A 66 -5.19 13.42 -11.61
CA PHE A 66 -5.01 14.75 -12.21
C PHE A 66 -4.24 14.74 -13.54
N ALA A 67 -3.85 13.56 -14.07
CA ALA A 67 -3.04 13.40 -15.29
C ALA A 67 -3.69 13.90 -16.61
N GLY A 68 -4.95 14.33 -16.56
CA GLY A 68 -5.70 14.87 -17.70
C GLY A 68 -6.61 16.04 -17.33
N VAL A 69 -6.31 16.75 -16.23
CA VAL A 69 -7.01 17.99 -15.86
C VAL A 69 -6.22 19.16 -16.44
N GLU A 70 -6.59 19.57 -17.64
CA GLU A 70 -6.24 20.89 -18.17
C GLU A 70 -7.00 21.97 -17.38
N ALA A 71 -6.47 23.20 -17.36
CA ALA A 71 -6.90 24.31 -16.50
C ALA A 71 -7.68 25.39 -17.26
#